data_AF-A0A7W0KUK5-F1
#
_entry.id   AF-A0A7W0KUK5-F1
#
_cell.length_a   1.000
_cell.length_b   1.000
_cell.length_c   1.000
_cell.angle_alpha   90.00
_cell.angle_beta   90.00
_cell.angle_gamma   90.00
#
_symmetry.space_group_name_H-M   'P 1'
#
loop_
_entity.id
_entity.type
_entity.pdbx_description
1 polymer ?
#
loop_
_entity_poly.entity_id
_entity_poly.type
_entity_poly.pdbx_seq_one_letter_code
_entity_poly.pdbx_strand_id
1 'polypeptide(L)'
;MSATIAPDRAGPIAEAVAAGELPGRVWLYSNYHCNLACSYCLTESSPRSERRQLTSETMLAVAEQAGALGFTGLGVTGGEPMLLA
;
A
#
# COMPACT_ATOMS: atom_id res chain seq x y z
N MET A 1 17.74 10.91 -8.74
CA MET A 1 18.65 9.94 -8.10
C MET A 1 17.79 9.06 -7.21
N SER A 2 17.25 7.96 -7.75
CA SER A 2 16.42 7.02 -6.98
C SER A 2 17.36 6.01 -6.34
N ALA A 3 17.45 6.00 -5.02
CA ALA A 3 18.17 4.96 -4.31
C ALA A 3 17.32 3.68 -4.36
N THR A 4 17.68 2.76 -5.26
CA THR A 4 17.17 1.39 -5.20
C THR A 4 17.77 0.74 -3.95
N ILE A 5 17.05 0.82 -2.84
CA ILE A 5 17.34 -0.02 -1.68
C ILE A 5 16.94 -1.43 -2.12
N ALA A 6 17.92 -2.25 -2.48
CA ALA A 6 17.68 -3.68 -2.62
C ALA A 6 17.27 -4.18 -1.23
N PRO A 7 16.07 -4.77 -1.08
CA PRO A 7 15.64 -5.30 0.21
C PRO A 7 16.62 -6.41 0.59
N ASP A 8 17.36 -6.19 1.68
CA ASP A 8 18.11 -7.26 2.30
C ASP A 8 17.11 -8.28 2.82
N ARG A 9 17.24 -9.52 2.37
CA ARG A 9 16.45 -10.64 2.92
C ARG A 9 16.83 -10.91 4.36
N ALA A 10 18.00 -10.46 4.81
CA ALA A 10 18.37 -10.41 6.21
C ALA A 10 17.97 -9.04 6.78
N GLY A 11 16.90 -9.02 7.58
CA GLY A 11 16.44 -7.79 8.21
C GLY A 11 15.23 -8.05 9.09
N PRO A 12 15.01 -7.19 10.10
CA PRO A 12 14.01 -7.44 11.13
C PRO A 12 12.59 -7.60 10.56
N ILE A 13 12.28 -6.95 9.43
CA ILE A 13 10.98 -7.08 8.77
C ILE A 13 10.82 -8.45 8.10
N ALA A 14 11.82 -8.90 7.33
CA ALA A 14 11.77 -10.19 6.66
C ALA A 14 11.72 -11.34 7.67
N GLU A 15 12.48 -11.23 8.76
CA GLU A 15 12.46 -12.18 9.89
C GLU A 15 11.08 -12.24 10.55
N ALA A 16 10.47 -11.09 10.85
CA ALA A 16 9.14 -11.03 11.47
C ALA A 16 8.03 -11.57 10.56
N VAL A 17 8.11 -11.35 9.23
CA VAL A 17 7.17 -11.95 8.27
C VAL A 17 7.36 -13.47 8.23
N ALA A 18 8.60 -13.96 8.18
CA ALA A 18 8.89 -15.40 8.17
C ALA A 18 8.46 -16.10 9.47
N ALA A 19 8.59 -15.43 10.61
CA ALA A 19 8.12 -15.91 11.91
C ALA A 19 6.58 -15.83 12.09
N GLY A 20 5.87 -15.17 11.16
CA GLY A 20 4.42 -14.97 11.24
C GLY A 20 3.99 -13.91 12.27
N GLU A 21 4.91 -13.08 12.74
CA GLU A 21 4.65 -11.99 13.70
C GLU A 21 4.02 -10.77 13.02
N LEU A 22 4.39 -10.54 11.75
CA LEU A 22 3.74 -9.55 10.90
C LEU A 22 2.66 -10.20 10.02
N PRO A 23 1.53 -9.52 9.77
CA PRO A 23 0.55 -9.98 8.79
C PRO A 23 1.21 -10.12 7.40
N GLY A 24 0.95 -11.23 6.71
CA GLY A 24 1.56 -11.51 5.40
C GLY A 24 1.08 -10.63 4.23
N ARG A 25 0.40 -9.49 4.50
CA ARG A 25 -0.15 -8.59 3.49
C ARG A 25 0.31 -7.15 3.68
N VAL A 26 0.73 -6.52 2.58
CA VAL A 26 0.91 -5.05 2.51
C VAL A 26 -0.36 -4.40 1.95
N TRP A 27 -0.83 -3.34 2.60
CA TRP A 27 -1.97 -2.53 2.15
C TRP A 27 -1.49 -1.23 1.51
N LEU A 28 -1.94 -0.97 0.28
CA LEU A 28 -1.64 0.22 -0.49
C LEU A 28 -2.89 1.09 -0.55
N TYR A 29 -2.84 2.25 0.09
CA TYR A 29 -3.85 3.29 -0.09
C TYR A 29 -3.56 4.00 -1.42
N SER A 30 -4.25 3.59 -2.49
CA SER A 30 -4.04 4.14 -3.83
C SER A 30 -4.40 5.62 -3.90
N ASN A 31 -5.42 6.04 -3.14
CA ASN A 31 -5.84 7.42 -3.03
C ASN A 31 -6.79 7.65 -1.84
N TYR A 32 -7.24 8.90 -1.64
CA TYR A 32 -8.27 9.26 -0.65
C TYR A 32 -9.52 9.91 -1.29
N HIS A 33 -9.56 10.01 -2.62
CA HIS A 33 -10.73 10.53 -3.35
C HIS A 33 -11.77 9.42 -3.51
N CYS A 34 -13.01 9.67 -3.08
CA CYS A 34 -14.08 8.67 -3.16
C CYS A 34 -15.33 9.31 -3.77
N ASN A 35 -16.11 8.56 -4.54
CA ASN A 35 -17.41 9.01 -5.04
C ASN A 35 -18.51 9.01 -3.94
N LEU A 36 -18.20 8.46 -2.76
CA LEU A 36 -19.08 8.40 -1.61
C LEU A 36 -18.49 9.15 -0.41
N ALA A 37 -19.33 9.59 0.53
CA ALA A 37 -18.93 10.22 1.78
C ALA A 37 -19.57 9.49 2.97
N CYS A 38 -19.12 8.25 3.21
CA CYS A 38 -19.70 7.38 4.24
C CYS A 38 -19.52 7.99 5.64
N SER A 39 -20.56 7.95 6.48
CA SER A 39 -20.52 8.46 7.86
C SER A 39 -19.55 7.70 8.78
N TYR A 40 -19.12 6.52 8.36
CA TYR A 40 -18.20 5.63 9.07
C TYR A 40 -16.86 5.45 8.33
N CYS A 41 -16.50 6.37 7.43
CA CYS A 41 -15.24 6.25 6.67
C CYS A 41 -14.02 6.46 7.60
N LEU A 42 -13.22 5.41 7.80
CA LEU A 42 -12.03 5.44 8.67
C LEU A 42 -10.98 6.48 8.22
N THR A 43 -10.83 6.68 6.91
CA THR A 43 -9.77 7.52 6.34
C THR A 43 -10.27 8.86 5.82
N GLU A 44 -11.52 9.22 6.15
CA GLU A 44 -12.15 10.47 5.75
C GLU A 44 -12.11 10.70 4.23
N SER A 45 -12.24 9.61 3.46
CA SER A 45 -12.31 9.64 2.01
C SER A 45 -13.67 10.12 1.54
N SER A 46 -13.68 11.03 0.57
CA SER A 46 -14.89 11.68 0.04
C SER A 46 -14.63 12.37 -1.29
N PRO A 47 -15.68 12.88 -1.98
CA PRO A 47 -15.49 13.66 -3.19
C PRO A 47 -14.72 14.97 -2.95
N ARG A 48 -14.68 15.44 -1.70
CA ARG A 48 -14.03 16.69 -1.28
C ARG A 48 -12.64 16.49 -0.68
N SER A 49 -12.22 15.23 -0.48
CA SER A 49 -10.92 14.94 0.12
C SER A 49 -9.80 15.41 -0.79
N GLU A 50 -8.72 15.90 -0.18
CA GLU A 50 -7.55 16.35 -0.94
C GLU A 50 -7.03 15.22 -1.83
N ARG A 51 -6.73 15.56 -3.09
CA ARG A 51 -6.27 14.59 -4.08
C ARG A 51 -4.83 14.18 -3.76
N ARG A 52 -4.70 13.11 -2.99
CA ARG A 52 -3.46 12.39 -2.71
C ARG A 52 -3.54 11.03 -3.39
N GLN A 53 -2.56 10.71 -4.24
CA GLN A 53 -2.55 9.50 -5.05
C GLN A 53 -1.19 8.82 -4.97
N LEU A 54 -1.22 7.51 -4.82
CA LEU A 54 -0.06 6.64 -4.98
C LEU A 54 0.00 6.22 -6.45
N THR A 55 1.11 6.50 -7.13
CA THR A 55 1.22 6.19 -8.55
C THR A 55 1.36 4.68 -8.78
N SER A 56 0.97 4.21 -9.96
CA SER A 56 1.10 2.80 -10.34
C SER A 56 2.55 2.32 -10.30
N GLU A 57 3.50 3.15 -10.72
CA GLU A 57 4.94 2.85 -10.66
C GLU A 57 5.40 2.66 -9.22
N THR A 58 4.92 3.50 -8.31
CA THR A 58 5.24 3.38 -6.87
C THR A 58 4.60 2.13 -6.28
N MET A 59 3.35 1.81 -6.66
CA MET A 59 2.68 0.59 -6.21
C MET A 59 3.43 -0.67 -6.67
N LEU A 60 3.91 -0.70 -7.91
CA LEU A 60 4.72 -1.80 -8.45
C LEU A 60 6.06 -1.93 -7.72
N ALA A 61 6.78 -0.84 -7.50
CA ALA A 61 8.04 -0.86 -6.76
C ALA A 61 7.85 -1.38 -5.32
N VAL A 62 6.77 -0.97 -4.64
CA VAL A 62 6.43 -1.47 -3.30
C VAL A 62 6.05 -2.95 -3.34
N ALA A 63 5.33 -3.40 -4.38
CA ALA A 63 5.00 -4.82 -4.53
C ALA A 63 6.25 -5.70 -4.67
N GLU A 64 7.24 -5.26 -5.45
CA GLU A 64 8.54 -5.95 -5.59
C GLU A 64 9.31 -5.99 -4.27
N GLN A 65 9.37 -4.86 -3.55
CA GLN A 65 10.00 -4.78 -2.23
C GLN A 65 9.31 -5.69 -1.21
N ALA A 66 7.98 -5.71 -1.20
CA ALA A 66 7.18 -6.56 -0.31
C ALA A 66 7.43 -8.06 -0.60
N GLY A 67 7.43 -8.46 -1.87
CA GLY A 67 7.73 -9.84 -2.25
C GLY A 67 9.13 -10.28 -1.83
N ALA A 68 10.12 -9.39 -1.95
CA ALA A 68 11.48 -9.68 -1.52
C ALA A 68 11.64 -9.79 0.01
N LEU A 69 10.80 -9.09 0.78
CA LEU A 69 10.72 -9.21 2.25
C LEU A 69 9.87 -10.41 2.72
N GLY A 70 9.29 -11.19 1.82
CA GLY A 70 8.54 -12.41 2.14
C GLY A 70 7.03 -12.21 2.34
N PHE A 71 6.48 -11.03 2.09
CA PHE A 71 5.02 -10.84 2.08
C PHE A 71 4.38 -11.65 0.94
N THR A 72 3.20 -12.21 1.20
CA THR A 72 2.49 -13.10 0.26
C THR A 72 1.20 -12.50 -0.28
N GLY A 73 0.76 -11.36 0.25
CA GLY A 73 -0.46 -10.68 -0.16
C GLY A 73 -0.25 -9.19 -0.39
N LEU A 74 -1.03 -8.66 -1.34
CA LEU A 74 -1.20 -7.23 -1.55
C LEU A 74 -2.69 -6.90 -1.49
N GLY A 75 -3.01 -5.78 -0.87
CA GLY A 75 -4.36 -5.20 -0.91
C GLY A 75 -4.29 -3.77 -1.41
N VAL A 76 -5.09 -3.43 -2.41
CA VAL A 76 -5.25 -2.05 -2.88
C VAL A 76 -6.56 -1.52 -2.32
N THR A 77 -6.47 -0.40 -1.61
CA THR A 77 -7.59 0.25 -0.93
C THR A 77 -7.44 1.78 -1.01
N GLY A 78 -8.24 2.54 -0.28
CA GLY A 78 -8.19 4.00 -0.30
C GLY A 78 -9.57 4.64 -0.18
N GLY A 79 -9.76 5.71 -0.95
CA GLY A 79 -11.08 6.17 -1.36
C GLY A 79 -11.74 5.14 -2.27
N GLU A 80 -12.03 5.50 -3.51
CA GLU A 80 -12.48 4.53 -4.52
C GLU A 80 -11.29 4.21 -5.45
N PRO A 81 -10.69 3.00 -5.38
CA PRO A 81 -9.55 2.64 -6.21
C PRO A 81 -9.83 2.78 -7.71
N MET A 82 -11.07 2.53 -8.15
CA MET A 82 -11.44 2.53 -9.56
C MET A 82 -11.74 3.92 -10.14
N LEU A 83 -11.61 4.99 -9.36
CA LEU A 83 -11.67 6.37 -9.87
C LEU A 83 -10.32 6.88 -10.40
N LEU A 84 -9.25 6.10 -10.20
CA LEU A 84 -7.94 6.41 -10.77
C LEU A 84 -7.91 5.88 -12.20
N ALA A 85 -7.83 6.80 -13.16
CA ALA A 85 -7.56 6.52 -14.58
C ALA A 85 -6.08 6.78 -14.88
#